data_AF-A0A953X687-F1
#
_entry.id   AF-A0A953X687-F1
#
_cell.length_a   1.000
_cell.length_b   1.000
_cell.length_c   1.000
_cell.angle_alpha   90.00
_cell.angle_beta   90.00
_cell.angle_gamma   90.00
#
_symmetry.space_group_name_H-M   'P 1'
#
loop_
_entity.id
_entity.type
_entity.pdbx_description
1 polymer ?
#
loop_
_entity_poly.entity_id
_entity_poly.type
_entity_poly.pdbx_seq_one_letter_code
_entity_poly.pdbx_strand_id
1 'polypeptide(L)' 'GGRSLVERVQMDARVPVIGHLEGLCHVYVDGAADPDKAVAITVNAKMRRTGICGAAETLLVDAAIAESLLP' A
#
# COMPACT_ATOMS: atom_id res chain seq x y z
N GLY A 1 -1.68 13.52 8.91
CA GLY A 1 -2.44 14.58 8.22
C GLY A 1 -2.47 14.29 6.74
N GLY A 2 -3.32 14.97 5.96
CA GLY A 2 -3.23 14.89 4.50
C GLY A 2 -1.91 15.47 3.99
N ARG A 3 -1.51 15.11 2.76
CA ARG A 3 -0.24 15.52 2.13
C ARG A 3 0.03 17.02 2.26
N SER A 4 -0.92 17.87 1.87
CA SER A 4 -0.79 19.34 1.92
C SER A 4 -0.59 19.89 3.34
N LEU A 5 -1.14 19.22 4.35
CA LEU A 5 -0.92 19.61 5.75
C LEU A 5 0.48 19.21 6.20
N VAL A 6 0.92 18.00 5.88
CA VAL A 6 2.27 17.53 6.26
C VAL A 6 3.34 18.36 5.56
N GLU A 7 3.18 18.63 4.26
CA GLU A 7 4.07 19.50 3.48
C GLU A 7 4.16 20.90 4.13
N ARG A 8 3.03 21.52 4.45
CA ARG A 8 3.03 22.84 5.11
C ARG A 8 3.76 22.82 6.46
N VAL A 9 3.49 21.83 7.29
CA VAL A 9 4.15 21.72 8.61
C VAL A 9 5.65 21.52 8.45
N GLN A 10 6.11 20.71 7.47
CA GLN A 10 7.53 20.54 7.20
C GLN A 10 8.19 21.82 6.68
N MET A 11 7.48 22.62 5.87
CA MET A 11 8.00 23.90 5.35
C MET A 11 8.11 24.98 6.44
N ASP A 12 7.11 25.07 7.33
CA ASP A 12 7.00 26.18 8.29
C ASP A 12 7.66 25.88 9.64
N ALA A 13 7.90 24.61 9.98
CA ALA A 13 8.44 24.23 11.28
C ALA A 13 9.90 24.66 11.46
N ARG A 14 10.18 25.22 12.64
CA ARG A 14 11.54 25.61 13.07
C ARG A 14 12.27 24.52 13.85
N VAL A 15 11.61 23.38 14.06
CA VAL A 15 12.11 22.21 14.80
C VAL A 15 11.97 20.97 13.91
N PRO A 16 12.75 19.90 14.15
CA PRO A 16 12.66 18.67 13.36
C PRO A 16 11.23 18.10 13.35
N VAL A 17 10.72 17.78 12.17
CA VAL A 17 9.40 17.19 11.97
C VAL A 17 9.55 15.74 11.52
N ILE A 18 8.90 14.82 12.23
CA ILE A 18 8.80 13.41 11.82
C ILE A 18 7.44 13.24 11.11
N GLY A 19 7.46 12.72 9.88
CA GLY A 19 6.24 12.45 9.13
C GLY A 19 6.51 11.71 7.83
N HIS A 20 5.45 11.15 7.24
CA HIS A 20 5.47 10.61 5.89
C HIS A 20 4.68 11.54 4.96
N LEU A 21 5.18 11.75 3.74
CA LEU A 21 4.57 12.65 2.75
C LEU A 21 3.38 11.98 2.03
N GLU A 22 3.56 10.71 1.66
CA GLU A 22 2.57 9.93 0.94
C GLU A 22 2.67 8.45 1.33
N GLY A 23 1.59 7.71 1.17
CA GLY A 23 1.50 6.28 1.41
C GLY A 23 0.94 5.58 0.19
N LEU A 24 1.82 5.23 -0.75
CA LEU A 24 1.50 4.44 -1.95
C LEU A 24 2.09 3.05 -1.78
N CYS A 25 1.38 2.15 -1.11
CA CYS A 25 1.86 0.81 -0.85
C CYS A 25 1.50 -0.13 -2.01
N HIS A 26 2.44 -1.00 -2.34
CA HIS A 26 2.30 -1.96 -3.42
C HIS A 26 2.33 -3.37 -2.83
N VAL A 27 1.49 -4.25 -3.39
CA VAL A 27 1.52 -5.69 -3.13
C VAL A 27 1.93 -6.37 -4.42
N TYR A 28 2.97 -7.19 -4.36
CA TYR A 28 3.35 -8.06 -5.47
C TYR A 28 3.07 -9.52 -5.10
N VAL A 29 2.35 -10.23 -5.97
CA VAL A 29 2.09 -11.66 -5.85
C VAL A 29 3.01 -12.39 -6.82
N ASP A 30 3.99 -13.09 -6.24
CA ASP A 30 4.96 -13.93 -6.94
C ASP A 30 4.33 -15.21 -7.51
N GLY A 31 4.87 -15.73 -8.61
CA GLY A 31 4.38 -16.95 -9.27
C GLY A 31 4.44 -18.22 -8.41
N ALA A 32 5.30 -18.28 -7.40
CA ALA A 32 5.40 -19.40 -6.46
C ALA A 32 4.62 -19.17 -5.15
N ALA A 33 3.84 -18.09 -5.05
CA ALA A 33 3.05 -17.79 -3.87
C ALA A 33 1.92 -18.81 -3.68
N ASP A 34 1.65 -19.17 -2.42
CA ASP A 34 0.46 -19.91 -2.02
C ASP A 34 -0.80 -19.07 -2.35
N PRO A 35 -1.72 -19.56 -3.21
CA PRO A 35 -2.85 -18.76 -3.71
C PRO A 35 -3.77 -18.25 -2.61
N ASP A 36 -4.11 -19.09 -1.63
CA ASP A 36 -5.04 -18.74 -0.56
C ASP A 36 -4.42 -17.67 0.35
N LYS A 37 -3.13 -17.79 0.67
CA LYS A 37 -2.41 -16.77 1.44
C LYS A 37 -2.25 -15.48 0.67
N ALA A 38 -1.94 -15.55 -0.63
CA ALA A 38 -1.78 -14.37 -1.48
C ALA A 38 -3.07 -13.54 -1.50
N VAL A 39 -4.22 -14.19 -1.69
CA VAL A 39 -5.53 -13.54 -1.64
C VAL A 39 -5.81 -12.96 -0.25
N ALA A 40 -5.64 -13.75 0.81
CA ALA A 40 -5.92 -13.30 2.18
C ALA A 40 -5.07 -12.08 2.58
N ILE A 41 -3.77 -12.09 2.27
CA ILE A 41 -2.84 -10.99 2.55
C ILE A 41 -3.20 -9.77 1.72
N THR A 42 -3.45 -9.92 0.42
CA THR A 42 -3.78 -8.81 -0.48
C THR A 42 -5.06 -8.10 -0.06
N VAL A 43 -6.10 -8.88 0.25
CA VAL A 43 -7.38 -8.34 0.75
C VAL A 43 -7.17 -7.63 2.08
N ASN A 44 -6.44 -8.24 3.03
CA ASN A 44 -6.19 -7.59 4.31
C ASN A 44 -5.38 -6.30 4.16
N ALA A 45 -4.38 -6.29 3.27
CA ALA A 45 -3.52 -5.15 3.01
C ALA A 45 -4.31 -3.92 2.55
N LYS A 46 -5.40 -4.09 1.77
CA LYS A 46 -6.31 -2.98 1.44
C LYS A 46 -7.42 -2.77 2.47
N MET A 47 -8.14 -3.84 2.79
CA MET A 47 -9.48 -3.76 3.34
C MET A 47 -9.51 -3.64 4.86
N ARG A 48 -8.41 -3.94 5.58
CA ARG A 48 -8.38 -3.80 7.04
C ARG A 48 -8.72 -2.38 7.51
N ARG A 49 -8.28 -1.37 6.72
CA ARG A 49 -8.62 0.05 6.88
C ARG A 49 -8.22 0.80 5.62
N THR A 50 -9.17 1.16 4.78
CA THR A 50 -8.89 1.69 3.42
C THR A 50 -8.28 3.10 3.39
N GLY A 51 -8.38 3.87 4.46
CA GLY A 51 -7.94 5.28 4.52
C GLY A 51 -6.62 5.55 5.25
N ILE A 52 -5.81 4.53 5.53
CA ILE A 52 -4.47 4.72 6.13
C ILE A 52 -3.39 4.77 5.07
N CYS A 53 -2.27 5.43 5.38
CA CYS A 53 -1.09 5.51 4.51
C CYS A 53 -0.39 4.16 4.25
N GLY A 54 -0.75 3.11 4.99
CA GLY A 54 -0.20 1.77 4.82
C GLY A 54 -1.19 0.77 4.21
N ALA A 55 -2.32 1.24 3.68
CA ALA A 55 -3.23 0.39 2.91
C ALA A 55 -2.59 0.12 1.55
N ALA A 56 -2.89 -0.99 0.88
CA ALA A 56 -2.38 -1.23 -0.48
C ALA A 56 -3.07 -0.31 -1.51
N GLU A 57 -2.35 0.21 -2.50
CA GLU A 57 -2.90 1.00 -3.61
C GLU A 57 -2.73 0.28 -4.95
N THR A 58 -1.64 -0.47 -5.09
CA THR A 58 -1.29 -1.16 -6.34
C THR A 58 -1.07 -2.63 -6.08
N LEU A 59 -1.77 -3.46 -6.86
CA LEU A 59 -1.54 -4.90 -6.92
C LEU A 59 -0.79 -5.22 -8.21
N LEU A 60 0.35 -5.87 -8.07
CA LEU A 60 1.16 -6.42 -9.15
C LEU A 60 1.08 -7.95 -9.03
N VAL A 61 0.83 -8.65 -10.13
CA VAL A 61 0.72 -10.11 -10.15
C VAL A 61 1.64 -10.64 -11.22
N ASP A 62 2.37 -11.70 -10.91
CA ASP A 62 3.17 -12.42 -11.90
C ASP A 62 2.29 -12.93 -13.04
N ALA A 63 2.73 -12.68 -14.28
CA ALA A 63 1.96 -13.04 -15.48
C ALA A 63 1.69 -14.55 -15.59
N ALA A 64 2.56 -15.40 -15.06
CA ALA A 64 2.42 -16.85 -15.11
C ALA A 64 1.22 -17.38 -14.31
N ILE A 65 0.77 -16.62 -13.30
CA ILE A 65 -0.37 -17.00 -12.43
C ILE A 65 -1.57 -16.06 -12.56
N ALA A 66 -1.42 -14.94 -13.26
CA ALA A 66 -2.44 -13.89 -13.35
C ALA A 66 -3.80 -14.41 -13.83
N GLU A 67 -3.84 -15.20 -14.90
CA GLU A 67 -5.09 -15.77 -15.43
C GLU A 67 -5.79 -16.74 -14.46
N SER A 68 -5.02 -17.40 -13.60
CA SER A 68 -5.57 -18.36 -12.63
C SER A 68 -6.05 -17.71 -11.33
N LEU A 69 -5.50 -16.55 -10.99
CA LEU A 69 -5.63 -15.94 -9.67
C LEU A 69 -6.52 -14.69 -9.67
N LEU A 70 -6.70 -14.06 -10.82
CA LEU A 70 -7.57 -12.89 -11.01
C LEU A 70 -8.93 -13.30 -11.58
N PRO A 71 -10.01 -12.56 -11.23
CA PRO A 71 -11.35 -12.83 -11.74
C PRO A 71 -11.54 -12.51 -13.22
#